data_AF-A0A7I7P4I2-F1
#
_entry.id   AF-A0A7I7P4I2-F1
#
_cell.length_a   1.000
_cell.length_b   1.000
_cell.length_c   1.000
_cell.angle_alpha   90.00
_cell.angle_beta   90.00
_cell.angle_gamma   90.00
#
_symmetry.space_group_name_H-M   'P 1'
#
loop_
_entity.id
_entity.type
_entity.pdbx_description
1 polymer ?
#
loop_
_entity_poly.entity_id
_entity_poly.type
_entity_poly.pdbx_seq_one_letter_code
_entity_poly.pdbx_strand_id
1 'polypeptide(L)' 'MDQQVNLDPPAAPEDATRATEDQRKLQEQLEHQNDDPDGPGLQQSRHDTADESTR' A
#
# COMPACT_ATOMS: atom_id res chain seq x y z
N MET A 1 27.38 7.51 4.66
CA MET A 1 27.79 6.16 4.19
C MET A 1 26.59 5.61 3.46
N ASP A 2 26.42 6.10 2.24
CA ASP A 2 25.21 5.98 1.44
C ASP A 2 25.62 5.02 0.33
N GLN A 3 25.28 3.75 0.51
CA GLN A 3 25.56 2.73 -0.48
C GLN A 3 24.73 3.06 -1.72
N GLN A 4 25.37 3.70 -2.71
CA GLN A 4 24.86 3.77 -4.07
C GLN A 4 24.84 2.36 -4.63
N VAL A 5 23.70 1.71 -4.44
CA VAL A 5 23.37 0.45 -5.10
C VAL A 5 23.18 0.78 -6.56
N ASN A 6 24.15 0.40 -7.41
CA ASN A 6 24.01 0.51 -8.86
C ASN A 6 22.98 -0.53 -9.30
N LEU A 7 21.71 -0.17 -9.18
CA LEU A 7 20.57 -0.94 -9.64
C LEU A 7 20.21 -0.36 -11.00
N ASP A 8 20.77 -0.94 -12.07
CA ASP A 8 20.13 -0.80 -13.38
C ASP A 8 18.65 -1.14 -13.18
N PRO A 9 17.72 -0.20 -13.42
CA PRO A 9 16.32 -0.44 -13.16
C PRO A 9 15.89 -1.63 -14.02
N PRO A 10 15.07 -2.54 -13.47
CA PRO A 10 14.56 -3.65 -14.25
C PRO A 10 13.87 -3.12 -15.51
N ALA A 11 13.93 -3.88 -16.59
CA ALA A 11 13.28 -3.52 -17.85
C ALA A 11 11.83 -3.11 -17.59
N ALA A 12 11.40 -2.03 -18.24
CA ALA A 12 10.03 -1.55 -18.13
C ALA A 12 9.05 -2.69 -18.46
N PRO A 13 7.93 -2.80 -17.73
CA PRO A 13 6.93 -3.82 -18.03
C PRO A 13 6.38 -3.62 -19.43
N GLU A 14 6.04 -4.73 -20.12
CA GLU A 14 5.41 -4.71 -21.45
C GLU A 14 4.14 -3.85 -21.47
N ASP A 15 3.39 -3.84 -20.36
CA ASP A 15 2.22 -3.01 -20.15
C ASP A 15 2.20 -2.49 -18.70
N ALA A 16 2.44 -1.19 -18.53
CA ALA A 16 2.45 -0.53 -17.22
C ALA A 16 1.04 -0.33 -16.61
N THR A 17 -0.04 -0.61 -17.37
CA THR A 17 -1.41 -0.56 -16.85
C THR A 17 -1.79 -1.86 -16.12
N ARG A 18 -0.99 -2.91 -16.28
CA ARG A 18 -1.25 -4.25 -15.72
C ARG A 18 -0.23 -4.57 -14.65
N ALA A 19 -0.73 -5.02 -13.48
CA ALA A 19 0.14 -5.58 -12.45
C ALA A 19 0.85 -6.84 -12.96
N THR A 20 2.12 -7.03 -12.60
CA THR A 20 2.83 -8.28 -12.88
C THR A 20 2.25 -9.44 -12.07
N GLU A 21 2.58 -10.69 -12.43
CA GLU A 21 2.06 -11.84 -11.69
C GLU A 21 2.49 -11.86 -10.22
N ASP A 22 3.75 -11.52 -9.95
CA ASP A 22 4.27 -11.43 -8.59
C ASP A 22 3.62 -10.29 -7.80
N GLN A 23 3.38 -9.15 -8.46
CA GLN A 23 2.64 -8.04 -7.85
C GLN A 23 1.19 -8.41 -7.54
N ARG A 24 0.52 -9.21 -8.39
CA ARG A 24 -0.83 -9.70 -8.13
C ARG A 24 -0.86 -10.64 -6.92
N LYS A 25 0.04 -11.62 -6.88
CA LYS A 25 0.17 -12.55 -5.75
C LYS A 25 0.47 -11.83 -4.44
N LEU A 26 1.30 -10.78 -4.49
CA LEU A 26 1.59 -9.95 -3.33
C LEU A 26 0.34 -9.16 -2.90
N GLN A 27 -0.39 -8.55 -3.84
CA GLN A 27 -1.63 -7.85 -3.54
C GLN A 27 -2.67 -8.76 -2.89
N GLU A 28 -2.86 -9.97 -3.40
CA GLU A 28 -3.76 -10.98 -2.80
C GLU A 28 -3.37 -11.30 -1.34
N GLN A 29 -2.07 -11.43 -1.05
CA GLN A 29 -1.58 -11.63 0.32
C GLN A 29 -1.84 -10.42 1.22
N LEU A 30 -1.75 -9.20 0.68
CA LEU A 30 -1.94 -7.97 1.45
C LEU A 30 -3.42 -7.60 1.63
N GLU A 31 -4.31 -7.97 0.71
CA GLU A 31 -5.74 -7.64 0.72
C GLU A 31 -6.45 -8.24 1.95
N HIS A 32 -6.07 -9.45 2.34
CA HIS A 32 -6.58 -10.14 3.53
C HIS A 32 -6.04 -9.61 4.86
N GLN A 33 -5.10 -8.65 4.85
CA GLN A 33 -4.62 -8.02 6.09
C GLN A 33 -5.62 -7.02 6.68
N ASN A 34 -6.66 -6.62 5.94
CA ASN A 34 -7.70 -5.73 6.45
C ASN A 34 -8.77 -6.45 7.29
N ASP A 35 -8.73 -7.78 7.35
CA ASP A 35 -9.52 -8.58 8.30
C ASP A 35 -8.89 -8.59 9.70
N ASP A 36 -7.80 -7.84 9.93
CA ASP A 36 -7.23 -7.64 11.26
C ASP A 36 -8.21 -6.84 12.12
N PRO A 37 -8.88 -7.45 13.12
CA PRO A 37 -9.80 -6.72 14.01
C PRO A 37 -9.09 -5.63 14.83
N ASP A 38 -7.76 -5.68 14.94
CA ASP A 38 -6.92 -4.68 15.59
C ASP A 38 -6.30 -3.68 14.59
N GLY A 39 -6.77 -3.69 13.34
CA GLY A 39 -6.32 -2.80 12.28
C GLY A 39 -6.41 -1.30 12.67
N PRO A 40 -5.38 -0.50 12.34
CA PRO A 40 -5.38 0.92 12.67
C PRO A 40 -6.54 1.62 11.96
N GLY A 41 -7.39 2.30 12.73
CA GLY A 41 -8.59 2.97 12.22
C GLY A 41 -9.91 2.26 12.57
N LEU A 42 -9.90 0.96 12.88
CA LEU A 42 -11.12 0.22 13.25
C LEU A 42 -11.67 0.63 14.62
N GLN A 43 -10.79 1.05 15.52
CA GLN A 43 -11.14 1.54 16.85
C GLN A 43 -11.35 3.06 16.89
N GLN A 44 -11.10 3.78 15.79
CA GLN A 44 -11.26 5.23 15.75
C GLN A 44 -12.74 5.58 15.60
N SER A 45 -13.33 6.20 16.62
CA SER A 45 -14.70 6.72 16.50
C SER A 45 -14.68 7.98 15.63
N ARG A 46 -15.76 8.21 14.87
CA ARG A 46 -15.98 9.48 14.17
C ARG A 46 -15.96 10.69 15.11
N HIS A 47 -16.16 10.48 16.41
CA HIS A 47 -16.10 11.52 17.44
C HIS A 47 -14.66 11.84 17.90
N ASP A 48 -13.70 10.96 17.63
CA ASP A 48 -12.28 11.15 17.94
C ASP A 48 -11.51 11.79 16.76
N THR A 49 -12.19 11.99 15.63
CA THR A 49 -11.63 12.61 14.44
C THR A 49 -12.08 14.07 14.37
N ALA A 50 -11.15 14.99 14.12
CA ALA A 50 -11.50 16.39 13.91
C ALA A 50 -12.34 16.53 12.64
N ASP A 51 -13.49 17.21 12.73
CA ASP A 51 -14.31 17.55 11.57
C ASP A 51 -13.68 18.73 10.83
N GLU A 52 -12.97 18.44 9.73
CA GLU A 52 -12.31 19.43 8.88
C GLU A 52 -13.27 20.08 7.85
N SER A 53 -14.59 19.88 7.99
CA SER A 53 -15.61 20.32 7.02
C SER A 53 -15.79 21.84 6.90
N THR A 54 -15.07 22.64 7.70
CA THR A 54 -15.14 24.11 7.66
C THR A 54 -13.79 24.72 7.28
N ARG A 55 -13.57 24.91 5.98
CA ARG A 55 -12.52 25.77 5.42
C ARG A 55 -13.12 26.86 4.55
#